data_AF-A0A451B1U0-F1
#
_entry.id   AF-A0A451B1U0-F1
#
_cell.length_a   1.000
_cell.length_b   1.000
_cell.length_c   1.000
_cell.angle_alpha   90.00
_cell.angle_beta   90.00
_cell.angle_gamma   90.00
#
_symmetry.space_group_name_H-M   'P 1'
#
loop_
_entity.id
_entity.type
_entity.pdbx_description
1 polymer ?
#
loop_
_entity_poly.entity_id
_entity_poly.type
_entity_poly.pdbx_seq_one_letter_code
_entity_poly.pdbx_strand_id
1 'polypeptide(L)' 'MRRGKRKPRFIVEDGKRIAVILDIAEYDQIVEYVEEIEDLVALQEVREEPLQFRSLDEFLSEHNPGV' A
#
# COMPACT_ATOMS: atom_id res chain seq x y z
N MET A 1 11.30 5.12 16.03
CA MET A 1 11.90 4.08 16.89
C MET A 1 11.34 2.73 16.48
N ARG A 2 12.15 1.80 15.98
CA ARG A 2 11.71 0.43 15.66
C ARG A 2 11.43 -0.28 16.99
N ARG A 3 10.17 -0.34 17.43
CA ARG A 3 9.77 -1.16 18.58
C ARG A 3 10.18 -2.59 18.24
N GLY A 4 11.07 -3.17 19.04
CA GLY A 4 11.58 -4.53 18.81
C GLY A 4 10.42 -5.49 18.58
N LYS A 5 10.54 -6.36 17.57
CA LYS A 5 9.48 -7.30 17.15
C LYS A 5 8.93 -8.00 18.38
N ARG A 6 7.72 -7.62 18.80
CA ARG A 6 7.05 -8.32 19.91
C ARG A 6 6.74 -9.72 19.43
N LYS A 7 6.81 -10.71 20.32
CA LYS A 7 6.35 -12.05 19.97
C LYS A 7 4.86 -11.97 19.59
N PRO A 8 4.44 -12.46 18.42
CA PRO A 8 3.05 -12.41 18.02
C PRO A 8 2.20 -13.21 19.01
N ARG A 9 1.04 -12.65 19.38
CA ARG A 9 0.06 -13.30 20.25
C ARG A 9 -1.06 -13.87 19.40
N PHE A 10 -1.55 -15.04 19.74
CA PHE A 10 -2.59 -15.72 18.97
C PHE A 10 -3.83 -15.95 19.82
N ILE A 11 -5.00 -15.91 19.18
CA ILE A 11 -6.27 -16.41 19.72
C ILE A 11 -6.40 -17.85 19.26
N VAL A 12 -6.73 -18.73 20.20
CA VAL A 12 -6.78 -20.19 19.99
C VAL A 12 -8.17 -20.71 20.34
N GLU A 13 -8.76 -21.49 19.43
CA GLU A 13 -10.04 -22.18 19.58
C GLU A 13 -9.85 -23.65 19.16
N ASP A 14 -10.34 -24.61 19.96
CA ASP A 14 -10.15 -26.06 19.77
C ASP A 14 -8.69 -26.49 19.55
N GLY A 15 -7.75 -25.84 20.24
CA GLY A 15 -6.31 -26.08 20.10
C GLY A 15 -5.68 -25.56 18.80
N LYS A 16 -6.45 -24.89 17.94
CA LYS A 16 -5.99 -24.29 16.69
C LYS A 16 -5.91 -22.78 16.80
N ARG A 17 -4.87 -22.18 16.22
CA ARG A 17 -4.74 -20.71 16.11
C ARG A 17 -5.70 -20.21 15.06
N ILE A 18 -6.65 -19.37 15.45
CA ILE A 18 -7.67 -18.81 14.55
C ILE A 18 -7.44 -17.34 14.23
N ALA A 19 -6.71 -16.62 15.07
CA ALA A 19 -6.38 -15.21 14.86
C ALA A 19 -5.05 -14.82 15.51
N VAL A 20 -4.50 -13.68 15.09
CA VAL A 20 -3.29 -13.05 15.63
C VAL A 20 -3.62 -11.65 16.11
N ILE A 21 -3.02 -11.23 17.23
CA ILE A 21 -3.12 -9.88 17.76
C ILE A 21 -1.84 -9.13 17.38
N LEU A 22 -2.02 -8.06 16.61
CA LEU A 22 -0.95 -7.16 16.17
C LEU A 22 -1.08 -5.80 16.87
N ASP A 23 0.02 -5.07 17.01
CA ASP A 23 -0.06 -3.63 17.29
C ASP A 23 -0.70 -2.95 16.07
N ILE A 24 -1.57 -1.96 16.30
CA ILE A 24 -2.28 -1.29 15.20
C ILE A 24 -1.33 -0.69 14.17
N ALA A 25 -0.23 -0.08 14.62
CA ALA A 25 0.77 0.48 13.72
C ALA A 25 1.51 -0.58 12.88
N GLU A 26 1.59 -1.84 13.36
CA GLU A 26 2.16 -2.94 12.56
C GLU A 26 1.15 -3.44 11.53
N TYR A 27 -0.14 -3.48 11.89
CA TYR A 27 -1.21 -3.77 10.94
C TYR A 27 -1.27 -2.73 9.82
N ASP A 28 -1.27 -1.44 10.16
CA ASP A 28 -1.31 -0.34 9.18
C ASP A 28 -0.12 -0.44 8.20
N GLN A 29 1.09 -0.70 8.71
CA GLN A 29 2.26 -0.91 7.85
C GLN A 29 2.10 -2.11 6.92
N ILE A 30 1.53 -3.23 7.40
CA ILE A 30 1.29 -4.40 6.55
C ILE A 30 0.32 -4.05 5.42
N VAL A 31 -0.71 -3.26 5.70
CA VAL A 31 -1.66 -2.80 4.68
C VAL A 31 -0.97 -1.90 3.65
N GLU A 32 -0.21 -0.89 4.10
CA GLU A 32 0.58 -0.01 3.22
C GLU A 32 1.53 -0.81 2.31
N TYR A 33 2.21 -1.83 2.84
CA TYR A 33 3.10 -2.69 2.04
C TYR A 33 2.36 -3.48 0.95
N VAL A 34 1.11 -3.87 1.18
CA VAL A 34 0.32 -4.56 0.15
C VAL A 34 -0.05 -3.58 -0.97
N GLU A 35 -0.47 -2.37 -0.63
CA GLU A 35 -0.78 -1.31 -1.59
C GLU A 35 0.47 -0.92 -2.42
N GLU A 36 1.64 -0.80 -1.78
CA GLU A 36 2.90 -0.53 -2.48
C GLU A 36 3.23 -1.61 -3.53
N ILE A 37 2.90 -2.87 -3.27
CA ILE A 37 3.12 -3.95 -4.24
C ILE A 37 2.17 -3.80 -5.42
N GLU A 38 0.90 -3.47 -5.18
CA GLU A 38 -0.09 -3.25 -6.24
C GLU A 38 0.28 -2.04 -7.12
N ASP A 39 0.75 -0.95 -6.51
CA ASP A 39 1.26 0.23 -7.23
C ASP A 39 2.46 -0.10 -8.12
N LEU A 40 3.37 -0.95 -7.65
CA LEU A 40 4.52 -1.41 -8.44
C LEU A 40 4.08 -2.26 -9.64
N VAL A 41 3.04 -3.08 -9.50
CA VAL A 41 2.46 -3.85 -10.60
C VAL A 41 1.83 -2.91 -11.62
N ALA A 42 1.00 -1.95 -11.18
CA ALA A 42 0.40 -0.96 -12.07
C ALA A 42 1.48 -0.14 -12.82
N LEU A 43 2.57 0.23 -12.15
CA LEU A 43 3.70 0.91 -12.79
C LEU A 43 4.38 0.03 -13.86
N GLN A 44 4.47 -1.28 -13.65
CA GLN A 44 5.02 -2.20 -14.64
C GLN A 44 4.12 -2.27 -15.87
N GLU A 45 2.80 -2.41 -15.68
CA GLU A 45 1.83 -2.43 -16.78
C GLU A 45 1.90 -1.16 -17.63
N VAL A 46 1.98 0.02 -17.00
CA VAL A 46 2.14 1.30 -17.72
C VAL A 46 3.44 1.35 -18.54
N ARG A 47 4.51 0.66 -18.10
CA ARG A 47 5.79 0.62 -18.81
C ARG A 47 5.81 -0.35 -20.00
N GLU A 48 4.84 -1.25 -20.11
CA GLU A 48 4.74 -2.17 -21.25
C GLU A 48 4.26 -1.45 -22.52
N GLU A 49 3.48 -0.39 -22.38
CA GLU A 49 2.97 0.44 -23.48
C GLU A 49 3.90 1.64 -23.77
N PRO A 50 3.93 2.15 -25.01
CA PRO A 50 4.67 3.37 -25.34
C PRO A 50 4.18 4.55 -24.49
N LEU A 51 5.07 5.09 -23.66
CA LEU A 51 4.75 6.21 -22.77
C LEU A 51 4.40 7.47 -23.58
N GLN A 52 3.20 7.99 -23.35
CA GLN A 52 2.79 9.30 -23.85
C GLN A 52 3.02 10.35 -22.76
N PHE A 53 3.86 11.33 -23.09
CA PHE A 53 4.15 12.44 -22.19
C PHE A 53 3.37 13.68 -22.65
N ARG A 54 2.91 14.45 -21.68
CA ARG A 54 2.33 15.78 -21.89
C ARG A 54 3.05 16.80 -21.02
N SER A 55 3.00 18.07 -21.41
CA SER A 55 3.57 19.13 -20.59
C SER A 55 2.73 19.34 -19.32
N LEU A 56 3.37 19.84 -18.26
CA LEU A 56 2.63 20.22 -17.04
C LEU A 56 1.60 21.32 -17.35
N ASP A 57 1.94 22.26 -18.22
CA ASP A 57 1.04 23.35 -18.62
C ASP A 57 -0.22 22.82 -19.34
N GLU A 58 -0.05 21.85 -20.23
CA GLU A 58 -1.14 21.14 -20.92
C GLU A 58 -2.04 20.41 -19.92
N PHE A 59 -1.45 19.66 -18.99
CA PHE A 59 -2.18 18.98 -17.90
C PHE A 59 -3.04 19.99 -17.10
N LEU A 60 -2.42 21.09 -16.65
CA LEU A 60 -3.07 22.09 -15.81
C LEU A 60 -4.18 22.85 -16.57
N SER A 61 -4.04 23.04 -17.88
CA SER A 61 -5.07 23.67 -18.70
C SER A 61 -6.36 22.85 -18.77
N GLU A 62 -6.26 21.52 -18.78
CA GLU A 62 -7.40 20.60 -18.82
C GLU A 62 -8.02 20.35 -17.45
N HIS A 63 -7.21 20.42 -16.39
CA HIS A 63 -7.60 20.00 -15.03
C HIS A 63 -7.73 21.19 -14.07
N ASN A 64 -7.88 22.41 -14.60
CA ASN A 64 -7.92 23.63 -13.80
C ASN A 64 -8.94 23.50 -12.66
N PRO A 65 -8.48 23.31 -11.40
CA PRO A 65 -9.37 23.20 -10.28
C PRO A 65 -9.79 24.63 -9.99
N GLY A 66 -10.98 25.02 -10.46
CA GLY A 66 -11.56 26.34 -10.22
C GLY A 66 -11.97 26.56 -8.76
N VAL A 67 -11.10 26.20 -7.81
CA VAL A 67 -11.26 26.32 -6.36
C VAL A 67 -10.17 27.18 -5.75
#